data_AF-W1UP03-F1
#
_entry.id   AF-W1UP03-F1
#
_cell.length_a   1.000
_cell.length_b   1.000
_cell.length_c   1.000
_cell.angle_alpha   90.00
_cell.angle_beta   90.00
_cell.angle_gamma   90.00
#
_symmetry.space_group_name_H-M   'P 1'
#
loop_
_entity.id
_entity.type
_entity.pdbx_description
1 polymer ?
#
loop_
_entity_poly.entity_id
_entity_poly.type
_entity_poly.pdbx_seq_one_letter_code
_entity_poly.pdbx_strand_id
1 'polypeptide(L)' 'MKVNIADLHPTQLYLSEKKLQDIQMLYQSAETIQVDPISILAFGNCLLITDGHHRAYQALLAGRDTISAE' A
#
# COMPACT_ATOMS: atom_id res chain seq x y z
N MET A 1 -11.46 2.22 -4.90
CA MET A 1 -11.56 3.60 -4.37
C MET A 1 -10.18 4.18 -4.08
N LYS A 2 -10.01 5.51 -4.05
CA LYS A 2 -8.77 6.13 -3.55
C LYS A 2 -8.93 6.44 -2.07
N VAL A 3 -7.99 6.00 -1.25
CA VAL A 3 -7.97 6.21 0.20
C VAL A 3 -6.70 6.97 0.59
N ASN A 4 -6.78 7.81 1.61
CA ASN A 4 -5.60 8.43 2.19
C ASN A 4 -4.80 7.36 2.94
N ILE A 5 -3.50 7.29 2.72
CA ILE A 5 -2.63 6.32 3.38
C ILE A 5 -2.60 6.56 4.90
N ALA A 6 -2.78 7.80 5.34
CA ALA A 6 -2.84 8.15 6.76
C ALA A 6 -4.08 7.59 7.49
N ASP A 7 -5.14 7.23 6.75
CA ASP A 7 -6.37 6.67 7.32
C ASP A 7 -6.32 5.13 7.41
N LEU A 8 -5.25 4.50 6.89
CA LEU A 8 -5.09 3.05 6.85
C LEU A 8 -4.40 2.52 8.11
N HIS A 9 -4.94 1.42 8.63
CA HIS A 9 -4.38 0.71 9.76
C HIS A 9 -3.75 -0.61 9.29
N PRO A 10 -2.43 -0.79 9.44
CA PRO A 10 -1.77 -2.05 9.11
C PRO A 10 -2.14 -3.14 10.12
N THR A 11 -2.46 -4.32 9.61
CA THR A 11 -2.70 -5.54 10.41
C THR A 11 -1.46 -6.44 10.52
N GLN A 12 -0.38 -6.10 9.80
CA GLN A 12 0.88 -6.83 9.79
C GLN A 12 1.99 -6.00 10.43
N LEU A 13 2.71 -6.58 11.40
CA LEU A 13 3.75 -5.88 12.17
C LEU A 13 5.10 -5.76 11.44
N TYR A 14 5.39 -6.67 10.51
CA TYR A 14 6.70 -6.76 9.85
C TYR A 14 6.54 -6.85 8.35
N LEU A 15 7.45 -6.23 7.60
CA LEU A 15 7.53 -6.39 6.15
C LEU A 15 8.84 -7.11 5.81
N SER A 16 8.77 -8.04 4.85
CA SER A 16 9.99 -8.61 4.26
C SER A 16 10.72 -7.57 3.43
N GLU A 17 11.98 -7.29 3.78
CA GLU A 17 12.86 -6.37 3.05
C GLU A 17 13.07 -6.81 1.60
N LYS A 18 13.27 -8.11 1.36
CA LYS A 18 13.41 -8.66 0.00
C LYS A 18 12.21 -8.30 -0.88
N LYS A 19 10.98 -8.50 -0.36
CA LYS A 19 9.76 -8.14 -1.10
C LYS A 19 9.64 -6.63 -1.33
N LEU A 20 10.12 -5.80 -0.39
CA LEU A 20 10.15 -4.35 -0.58
C LEU A 20 11.07 -3.95 -1.73
N GLN A 21 12.26 -4.53 -1.81
CA GLN A 21 13.21 -4.28 -2.90
C GLN A 21 12.60 -4.69 -4.25
N ASP A 22 11.96 -5.86 -4.32
CA ASP A 22 11.29 -6.35 -5.53
C ASP A 22 10.20 -5.35 -5.99
N ILE A 23 9.37 -4.87 -5.07
CA ILE A 23 8.30 -3.89 -5.35
C ILE A 23 8.88 -2.52 -5.72
N GLN A 24 9.96 -2.08 -5.08
CA GLN A 24 10.62 -0.82 -5.39
C GLN A 24 11.18 -0.81 -6.82
N MET A 25 11.80 -1.91 -7.25
CA MET A 25 12.29 -2.06 -8.62
C MET A 25 11.17 -1.97 -9.64
N LEU A 26 10.02 -2.60 -9.34
CA LEU A 26 8.83 -2.42 -10.15
C LEU A 26 8.50 -0.93 -10.21
N TYR A 27 8.25 -0.26 -9.07
CA TYR A 27 7.90 1.16 -8.94
C TYR A 27 8.79 2.14 -9.71
N GLN A 28 10.09 1.85 -9.84
CA GLN A 28 11.04 2.69 -10.57
C GLN A 28 11.04 2.45 -12.09
N SER A 29 10.68 1.25 -12.53
CA SER A 29 10.81 0.83 -13.94
C SER A 29 9.71 1.35 -14.87
N ALA A 30 8.61 1.88 -14.34
CA ALA A 30 7.51 2.39 -15.16
C ALA A 30 7.10 3.80 -14.76
N GLU A 31 7.05 4.69 -15.75
CA GLU A 31 6.59 6.08 -15.64
C GLU A 31 5.14 6.19 -15.11
N THR A 32 4.39 5.09 -15.10
CA THR A 32 3.02 5.06 -14.58
C THR A 32 2.63 3.62 -14.18
N ILE A 33 3.16 3.08 -13.08
CA ILE A 33 2.65 1.78 -12.61
C ILE A 33 1.26 1.97 -12.06
N GLN A 34 0.31 1.41 -12.79
CA GLN A 34 -1.00 1.06 -12.30
C GLN A 34 -0.81 -0.15 -11.38
N VAL A 35 -0.49 0.12 -10.12
CA VAL A 35 -0.35 -0.90 -9.08
C VAL A 35 -1.75 -1.39 -8.74
N ASP A 36 -1.92 -2.71 -8.67
CA ASP A 36 -3.17 -3.31 -8.25
C ASP A 36 -3.62 -2.73 -6.91
N PRO A 37 -4.93 -2.51 -6.71
CA PRO A 37 -5.46 -1.99 -5.46
C PRO A 37 -5.06 -2.89 -4.27
N ILE A 38 -4.92 -2.29 -3.10
CA ILE A 38 -4.82 -3.01 -1.84
C ILE A 38 -6.21 -3.45 -1.38
N SER A 39 -6.30 -4.53 -0.62
CA SER A 39 -7.57 -4.97 -0.04
C SER A 39 -7.72 -4.37 1.36
N ILE A 40 -8.89 -3.79 1.64
CA ILE A 40 -9.20 -3.21 2.95
C ILE A 40 -10.47 -3.79 3.56
N LEU A 41 -10.55 -3.73 4.89
CA LEU A 41 -11.75 -4.01 5.66
C LEU A 41 -12.13 -2.76 6.46
N ALA A 42 -13.33 -2.23 6.21
CA ALA A 42 -13.91 -1.22 7.08
C ALA A 42 -14.41 -1.87 8.37
N PHE A 43 -13.88 -1.46 9.52
CA PHE A 43 -14.29 -1.95 10.83
C PHE A 43 -14.42 -0.78 11.81
N GLY A 44 -15.66 -0.45 12.17
CA GLY A 44 -15.95 0.77 12.93
C GLY A 44 -15.50 2.01 12.16
N ASN A 45 -14.63 2.82 12.77
CA ASN A 45 -14.08 4.03 12.16
C ASN A 45 -12.69 3.81 11.54
N CYS A 46 -12.25 2.56 11.38
CA CYS A 46 -10.92 2.22 10.88
C CYS A 46 -10.99 1.51 9.52
N LEU A 47 -10.01 1.78 8.66
CA LEU A 47 -9.77 1.03 7.42
C LEU A 47 -8.57 0.11 7.64
N LEU A 48 -8.82 -1.19 7.82
CA LEU A 48 -7.78 -2.18 8.08
C LEU A 48 -7.23 -2.71 6.77
N ILE A 49 -5.90 -2.73 6.58
CA ILE A 49 -5.28 -3.38 5.43
C ILE A 49 -5.37 -4.90 5.64
N THR A 50 -6.01 -5.62 4.74
CA THR A 50 -6.09 -7.09 4.79
C THR A 50 -5.07 -7.75 3.86
N ASP A 51 -4.75 -7.09 2.75
CA ASP A 51 -3.63 -7.44 1.87
C ASP A 51 -3.01 -6.19 1.24
N GLY A 52 -1.75 -6.29 0.81
CA GLY A 52 -1.06 -5.23 0.10
C GLY A 52 -0.26 -4.28 0.99
N HIS A 53 0.13 -4.69 2.21
CA HIS A 53 0.92 -3.86 3.14
C HIS A 53 2.24 -3.37 2.51
N HIS A 54 2.94 -4.22 1.75
CA HIS A 54 4.16 -3.79 1.03
C HIS A 54 3.87 -2.72 -0.02
N ARG A 55 2.74 -2.81 -0.73
CA ARG A 55 2.33 -1.81 -1.74
C ARG A 55 1.94 -0.49 -1.08
N ALA A 56 1.20 -0.55 0.03
CA ALA A 56 0.86 0.62 0.83
C ALA A 56 2.12 1.31 1.38
N TYR A 57 3.05 0.53 1.92
CA TYR A 57 4.32 1.05 2.42
C TYR A 57 5.20 1.64 1.31
N GLN A 58 5.26 1.00 0.14
CA GLN A 58 5.99 1.56 -1.00
C GLN A 58 5.38 2.89 -1.49
N ALA A 59 4.05 3.00 -1.52
CA ALA A 59 3.38 4.25 -1.88
C ALA A 59 3.73 5.38 -0.89
N LEU A 60 3.81 5.06 0.41
CA LEU A 60 4.28 5.98 1.45
C LEU A 60 5.73 6.41 1.21
N LEU A 61 6.64 5.47 0.93
CA LEU A 61 8.05 5.77 0.60
C LEU A 61 8.20 6.60 -0.66
N ALA A 62 7.30 6.44 -1.62
CA ALA A 62 7.25 7.23 -2.85
C ALA A 62 6.61 8.63 -2.65
N GLY A 63 6.26 9.01 -1.41
CA GLY A 63 5.67 10.31 -1.08
C GLY A 63 4.24 10.50 -1.60
N ARG A 64 3.49 9.40 -1.82
CA ARG A 64 2.08 9.49 -2.20
C ARG A 64 1.22 9.68 -0.97
N ASP A 65 0.21 10.54 -1.07
CA ASP A 65 -0.80 10.71 0.00
C ASP A 65 -1.92 9.67 -0.10
N THR A 66 -2.18 9.15 -1.31
CA THR A 66 -3.31 8.26 -1.56
C THR A 66 -2.89 6.98 -2.30
N ILE A 67 -3.68 5.92 -2.08
CA ILE A 67 -3.52 4.62 -2.75
C ILE A 67 -4.87 4.09 -3.23
N SER A 68 -4.84 3.27 -4.29
CA SER A 68 -6.03 2.53 -4.73
C SER A 68 -6.30 1.38 -3.77
N ALA A 69 -7.52 1.28 -3.28
CA ALA A 69 -7.99 0.22 -2.39
C ALA A 69 -9.34 -0.33 -2.85
N GLU A 70 -9.66 -1.57 -2.53
CA GLU A 70 -10.95 -2.23 -2.77
C GLU A 70 -11.51 -2.87 -1.49
#